data_AF-A0A535P3X5-F1
#
_entry.id   AF-A0A535P3X5-F1
#
_cell.length_a   1.000
_cell.length_b   1.000
_cell.length_c   1.000
_cell.angle_alpha   90.00
_cell.angle_beta   90.00
_cell.angle_gamma   90.00
#
_symmetry.space_group_name_H-M   'P 1'
#
loop_
_entity.id
_entity.type
_entity.pdbx_description
1 polymer ?
#
loop_
_entity_poly.entity_id
_entity_poly.type
_entity_poly.pdbx_seq_one_letter_code
_entity_poly.pdbx_strand_id
1 'polypeptide(L)'
;MTLDISREQARRFLALYHFMPTDVAGTMERLATVQYDPLNPVGRNSDLVFQARVPGYQVDDWQKVAYSDRLIYDAWDKQACLVPVSDWPMRALIREKYRPYHDREILQAEAEIASGILETIDARGPLSSLEFEDRQRVGADHSWYGQTRVKRIMRSLWASGLLVTHHRKNGRHYYERPERVIPAQHYQGTPLLDVEEYLRWIISRRQQAMGLLPRSAEAAIWCSCGTGAENKVALSQLMEAGVLTLLRVGEKAVPYYILTSTLDLLDAPLPAPRMLFLGPLDSMLWDRKTLRYIFDFDYVWEVYKPENLRRWGYYVLPVFYGDRFFARVDSRLEKGIWTIARWWWE
;
A
#
# COMPACT_ATOMS: atom_id res chain seq x y z
N MET A 1 -1.38 26.05 11.49
CA MET A 1 -2.56 26.72 10.89
C MET A 1 -3.75 25.78 10.96
N THR A 2 -4.96 26.30 11.19
CA THR A 2 -6.22 25.52 11.18
C THR A 2 -7.18 26.18 10.23
N LEU A 3 -7.80 25.40 9.32
CA LEU A 3 -8.77 25.90 8.35
C LEU A 3 -10.08 25.13 8.46
N ASP A 4 -11.21 25.82 8.29
CA ASP A 4 -12.53 25.20 8.16
C ASP A 4 -12.88 25.06 6.67
N ILE A 5 -13.29 23.87 6.26
CA ILE A 5 -13.70 23.60 4.87
C ILE A 5 -15.00 22.80 4.82
N SER A 6 -15.76 22.95 3.74
CA SER A 6 -16.97 22.16 3.52
C SER A 6 -16.63 20.70 3.15
N ARG A 7 -17.62 19.80 3.25
CA ARG A 7 -17.48 18.42 2.73
C ARG A 7 -17.23 18.41 1.22
N GLU A 8 -17.79 19.38 0.49
CA GLU A 8 -17.58 19.52 -0.94
C GLU A 8 -16.14 19.91 -1.27
N GLN A 9 -15.57 20.89 -0.56
CA GLN A 9 -14.15 21.25 -0.71
C GLN A 9 -13.25 20.05 -0.42
N ALA A 10 -13.55 19.25 0.61
CA ALA A 10 -12.80 18.05 0.92
C ALA A 10 -12.91 16.96 -0.19
N ARG A 11 -14.09 16.77 -0.78
CA ARG A 11 -14.27 15.86 -1.94
C ARG A 11 -13.43 16.30 -3.13
N ARG A 12 -13.51 17.59 -3.48
CA ARG A 12 -12.75 18.20 -4.59
C ARG A 12 -11.24 18.07 -4.38
N PHE A 13 -10.77 18.38 -3.16
CA PHE A 13 -9.38 18.20 -2.77
C PHE A 13 -8.91 16.76 -2.96
N LEU A 14 -9.66 15.78 -2.44
CA LEU A 14 -9.31 14.37 -2.60
C LEU A 14 -9.34 13.91 -4.06
N ALA A 15 -10.28 14.40 -4.87
CA ALA A 15 -10.33 14.11 -6.30
C ALA A 15 -9.07 14.63 -7.02
N LEU A 16 -8.67 15.88 -6.76
CA LEU A 16 -7.45 16.48 -7.30
C LEU A 16 -6.20 15.76 -6.83
N TYR A 17 -6.10 15.55 -5.52
CA TYR A 17 -4.97 14.87 -4.90
C TYR A 17 -4.81 13.49 -5.53
N HIS A 18 -5.82 12.62 -5.45
CA HIS A 18 -5.63 11.26 -5.90
C HIS A 18 -5.54 11.13 -7.42
N PHE A 19 -6.32 11.88 -8.19
CA PHE A 19 -6.59 11.54 -9.60
C PHE A 19 -6.09 12.55 -10.63
N MET A 20 -5.31 13.55 -10.22
CA MET A 20 -4.55 14.35 -11.20
C MET A 20 -3.61 13.42 -11.99
N PRO A 21 -3.77 13.30 -13.32
CA PRO A 21 -3.01 12.36 -14.11
C PRO A 21 -1.50 12.62 -14.02
N THR A 22 -0.72 11.54 -13.95
CA THR A 22 0.74 11.57 -13.93
C THR A 22 1.28 10.21 -14.38
N ASP A 23 2.58 9.99 -14.40
CA ASP A 23 3.16 8.68 -14.65
C ASP A 23 3.20 7.81 -13.37
N VAL A 24 3.75 6.60 -13.48
CA VAL A 24 3.89 5.70 -12.32
C VAL A 24 4.78 6.32 -11.23
N ALA A 25 5.85 7.02 -11.62
CA ALA A 25 6.77 7.65 -10.67
C ALA A 25 6.10 8.79 -9.91
N GLY A 26 5.37 9.69 -10.58
CA GLY A 26 4.60 10.75 -9.97
C GLY A 26 3.42 10.24 -9.14
N THR A 27 2.83 9.10 -9.51
CA THR A 27 1.84 8.43 -8.64
C THR A 27 2.48 7.97 -7.34
N MET A 28 3.70 7.41 -7.41
CA MET A 28 4.45 6.95 -6.24
C MET A 28 5.02 8.10 -5.42
N GLU A 29 5.41 9.21 -6.04
CA GLU A 29 5.75 10.44 -5.33
C GLU A 29 4.54 10.96 -4.57
N ARG A 30 3.36 10.88 -5.16
CA ARG A 30 2.14 11.38 -4.52
C ARG A 30 1.63 10.48 -3.40
N LEU A 31 1.57 9.17 -3.62
CA LEU A 31 0.97 8.25 -2.65
C LEU A 31 2.00 7.64 -1.69
N ALA A 32 3.29 7.64 -2.04
CA ALA A 32 4.39 6.99 -1.31
C ALA A 32 4.24 5.48 -1.02
N THR A 33 3.09 4.88 -1.34
CA THR A 33 2.78 3.48 -1.09
C THR A 33 1.58 3.07 -1.93
N VAL A 34 1.65 1.89 -2.54
CA VAL A 34 0.53 1.25 -3.23
C VAL A 34 0.42 -0.17 -2.70
N GLN A 35 -0.72 -0.52 -2.10
CA GLN A 35 -0.92 -1.85 -1.55
C GLN A 35 -0.94 -2.89 -2.68
N TYR A 36 -0.10 -3.93 -2.53
CA TYR A 36 -0.07 -5.05 -3.46
C TYR A 36 -1.05 -6.13 -3.00
N ASP A 37 -1.85 -6.62 -3.93
CA ASP A 37 -2.75 -7.76 -3.72
C ASP A 37 -2.76 -8.62 -4.99
N PRO A 38 -2.51 -9.94 -4.87
CA PRO A 38 -2.36 -10.81 -6.03
C PRO A 38 -3.69 -11.23 -6.67
N LEU A 39 -4.85 -10.94 -6.05
CA LEU A 39 -6.13 -11.27 -6.65
C LEU A 39 -6.29 -10.52 -7.97
N ASN A 40 -6.75 -11.23 -8.98
CA ASN A 40 -6.87 -10.70 -10.34
C ASN A 40 -8.19 -11.09 -11.03
N PRO A 41 -9.36 -10.84 -10.41
CA PRO A 41 -10.64 -11.12 -11.07
C PRO A 41 -10.91 -10.17 -12.23
N VAL A 42 -10.43 -8.93 -12.17
CA VAL A 42 -10.60 -7.90 -13.22
C VAL A 42 -9.34 -7.01 -13.39
N GLY A 43 -8.28 -7.33 -12.66
CA GLY A 43 -7.08 -6.51 -12.49
C GLY A 43 -6.54 -6.69 -11.08
N ARG A 44 -5.22 -6.68 -10.91
CA ARG A 44 -4.61 -6.65 -9.57
C ARG A 44 -4.77 -5.27 -8.97
N ASN A 45 -4.78 -5.17 -7.64
CA ASN A 45 -4.98 -3.87 -6.99
C ASN A 45 -3.95 -2.82 -7.44
N SER A 46 -2.67 -3.19 -7.58
CA SER A 46 -1.63 -2.26 -8.06
C SER A 46 -1.95 -1.74 -9.46
N ASP A 47 -2.35 -2.60 -10.39
CA ASP A 47 -2.71 -2.21 -11.75
C ASP A 47 -3.92 -1.27 -11.77
N LEU A 48 -4.94 -1.54 -10.95
CA LEU A 48 -6.12 -0.68 -10.85
C LEU A 48 -5.78 0.69 -10.25
N VAL A 49 -4.92 0.74 -9.23
CA VAL A 49 -4.44 1.99 -8.60
C VAL A 49 -3.70 2.86 -9.62
N PHE A 50 -2.80 2.27 -10.41
CA PHE A 50 -2.05 3.00 -11.43
C PHE A 50 -2.93 3.35 -12.64
N GLN A 51 -3.80 2.46 -13.12
CA GLN A 51 -4.76 2.77 -14.18
C GLN A 51 -5.64 3.99 -13.85
N ALA A 52 -6.05 4.11 -12.59
CA ALA A 52 -6.83 5.26 -12.11
C ALA A 52 -6.06 6.60 -12.15
N ARG A 53 -4.74 6.59 -12.39
CA ARG A 53 -3.87 7.79 -12.30
C ARG A 53 -2.95 8.00 -13.51
N VAL A 54 -2.65 6.95 -14.27
CA VAL A 54 -1.68 6.97 -15.36
C VAL A 54 -2.40 6.84 -16.71
N PRO A 55 -2.39 7.90 -17.55
CA PRO A 55 -2.94 7.82 -18.91
C PRO A 55 -2.23 6.74 -19.73
N GLY A 56 -3.00 5.89 -20.41
CA GLY A 56 -2.46 4.84 -21.29
C GLY A 56 -1.88 3.62 -20.56
N TYR A 57 -1.99 3.54 -19.23
CA TYR A 57 -1.46 2.46 -18.41
C TYR A 57 -1.82 1.06 -18.93
N GLN A 58 -0.83 0.20 -19.10
CA GLN A 58 -0.97 -1.21 -19.41
C GLN A 58 -0.71 -2.07 -18.16
N VAL A 59 -1.35 -3.23 -18.13
CA VAL A 59 -1.16 -4.21 -17.04
C VAL A 59 0.32 -4.51 -16.89
N ASP A 60 0.79 -4.46 -15.64
CA ASP A 60 2.18 -4.69 -15.25
C ASP A 60 3.20 -3.59 -15.65
N ASP A 61 2.78 -2.41 -16.15
CA ASP A 61 3.70 -1.28 -16.40
C ASP A 61 4.48 -0.87 -15.13
N TRP A 62 3.87 -1.01 -13.95
CA TRP A 62 4.54 -0.79 -12.66
C TRP A 62 5.76 -1.68 -12.45
N GLN A 63 5.81 -2.86 -13.09
CA GLN A 63 6.93 -3.80 -12.96
C GLN A 63 8.20 -3.27 -13.59
N LYS A 64 8.14 -2.49 -14.69
CA LYS A 64 9.34 -1.86 -15.24
C LYS A 64 9.95 -0.91 -14.21
N VAL A 65 9.10 -0.08 -13.59
CA VAL A 65 9.50 0.90 -12.57
C VAL A 65 10.07 0.22 -11.32
N ALA A 66 9.53 -0.93 -10.93
CA ALA A 66 9.99 -1.70 -9.78
C ALA A 66 11.24 -2.56 -10.07
N TYR A 67 11.25 -3.24 -11.21
CA TYR A 67 12.14 -4.37 -11.49
C TYR A 67 13.26 -4.08 -12.48
N SER A 68 13.13 -3.01 -13.27
CA SER A 68 14.18 -2.53 -14.18
C SER A 68 14.73 -1.20 -13.71
N ASP A 69 13.87 -0.20 -13.49
CA ASP A 69 14.29 1.17 -13.16
C ASP A 69 14.66 1.35 -11.67
N ARG A 70 14.24 0.40 -10.81
CA ARG A 70 14.51 0.39 -9.36
C ARG A 70 14.08 1.65 -8.61
N LEU A 71 12.97 2.27 -9.04
CA LEU A 71 12.41 3.44 -8.35
C LEU A 71 11.48 3.04 -7.19
N ILE A 72 10.88 1.85 -7.27
CA ILE A 72 10.03 1.28 -6.22
C ILE A 72 10.41 -0.16 -5.93
N TYR A 73 10.05 -0.67 -4.76
CA TYR A 73 10.27 -2.08 -4.38
C TYR A 73 9.15 -2.61 -3.48
N ASP A 74 9.02 -3.94 -3.44
CA ASP A 74 8.11 -4.63 -2.52
C ASP A 74 8.63 -4.50 -1.07
N ALA A 75 7.81 -3.92 -0.20
CA ALA A 75 8.12 -3.77 1.23
C ALA A 75 6.86 -3.89 2.10
N TRP A 76 7.08 -4.08 3.40
CA TRP A 76 6.04 -3.85 4.40
C TRP A 76 5.84 -2.35 4.62
N ASP A 77 4.57 -1.94 4.61
CA ASP A 77 4.09 -0.62 4.98
C ASP A 77 2.79 -0.77 5.78
N LYS A 78 1.63 -0.31 5.29
CA LYS A 78 0.33 -0.63 5.88
C LYS A 78 0.07 -2.14 5.88
N GLN A 79 0.44 -2.77 4.77
CA GLN A 79 0.43 -4.20 4.49
C GLN A 79 1.59 -4.46 3.51
N ALA A 80 1.54 -5.52 2.69
CA ALA A 80 2.44 -5.67 1.57
C ALA A 80 2.18 -4.57 0.54
N CYS A 81 3.19 -3.75 0.25
CA CYS A 81 3.06 -2.59 -0.64
C CYS A 81 4.24 -2.50 -1.60
N LEU A 82 4.05 -1.76 -2.68
CA LEU A 82 5.11 -1.12 -3.44
C LEU A 82 5.41 0.23 -2.79
N VAL A 83 6.68 0.53 -2.52
CA VAL A 83 7.11 1.79 -1.89
C VAL A 83 8.34 2.35 -2.60
N PRO A 84 8.62 3.67 -2.52
CA PRO A 84 9.83 4.26 -3.08
C PRO A 84 11.10 3.59 -2.56
N VAL A 85 12.03 3.24 -3.46
CA VAL A 85 13.34 2.69 -3.09
C VAL A 85 14.15 3.69 -2.25
N SER A 86 13.93 5.00 -2.45
CA SER A 86 14.54 6.05 -1.63
C SER A 86 14.20 5.97 -0.15
N ASP A 87 13.11 5.27 0.21
CA ASP A 87 12.72 5.05 1.61
C ASP A 87 13.53 3.93 2.27
N TRP A 88 14.43 3.24 1.56
CA TRP A 88 15.18 2.11 2.11
C TRP A 88 15.88 2.42 3.45
N PRO A 89 16.66 3.51 3.61
CA PRO A 89 17.25 3.83 4.91
C PRO A 89 16.21 4.12 5.99
N MET A 90 15.13 4.80 5.61
CA MET A 90 14.06 5.25 6.52
C MET A 90 13.25 4.08 7.10
N ARG A 91 13.19 2.95 6.36
CA ARG A 91 12.47 1.75 6.76
C ARG A 91 13.31 0.76 7.57
N ALA A 92 14.51 1.14 8.02
CA ALA A 92 15.38 0.27 8.80
C ALA A 92 14.69 -0.30 10.05
N LEU A 93 14.02 0.56 10.83
CA LEU A 93 13.26 0.12 12.01
C LEU A 93 12.15 -0.89 11.68
N ILE A 94 11.52 -0.82 10.50
CA ILE A 94 10.51 -1.82 10.09
C ILE A 94 11.19 -3.20 9.96
N ARG A 95 12.34 -3.27 9.29
CA ARG A 95 13.09 -4.51 9.06
C ARG A 95 13.64 -5.09 10.36
N GLU A 96 14.02 -4.23 11.31
CA GLU A 96 14.42 -4.68 12.64
C GLU A 96 13.22 -5.13 13.47
N LYS A 97 12.16 -4.33 13.53
CA LYS A 97 11.03 -4.50 14.46
C LYS A 97 10.04 -5.58 14.04
N TYR A 98 10.07 -6.07 12.79
CA TYR A 98 8.98 -6.89 12.27
C TYR A 98 8.75 -8.16 13.11
N ARG A 99 7.72 -8.04 13.94
CA ARG A 99 7.11 -8.99 14.87
C ARG A 99 5.96 -9.84 14.31
N PRO A 100 5.25 -9.52 13.20
CA PRO A 100 3.91 -10.05 13.00
C PRO A 100 3.83 -11.55 12.72
N TYR A 101 4.94 -12.25 12.46
CA TYR A 101 4.94 -13.69 12.24
C TYR A 101 6.00 -14.47 13.01
N HIS A 102 6.54 -13.92 14.11
CA HIS A 102 7.68 -14.55 14.79
C HIS A 102 8.86 -14.80 13.83
N ASP A 103 9.03 -13.95 12.81
CA ASP A 103 10.01 -14.16 11.73
C ASP A 103 11.43 -14.33 12.29
N ARG A 104 11.79 -13.55 13.32
CA ARG A 104 13.06 -13.73 14.04
C ARG A 104 13.19 -15.10 14.71
N GLU A 105 12.13 -15.59 15.35
CA GLU A 105 12.13 -16.91 16.00
C GLU A 105 12.19 -18.03 14.95
N ILE A 106 11.53 -17.86 13.80
CA ILE A 106 11.65 -18.77 12.65
C ILE A 106 13.10 -18.81 12.17
N LEU A 107 13.74 -17.64 11.96
CA LEU A 107 15.12 -17.58 11.51
C LEU A 107 16.11 -18.16 12.54
N GLN A 108 15.82 -18.02 13.84
CA GLN A 108 16.63 -18.63 14.90
C GLN A 108 16.45 -20.16 14.94
N ALA A 109 15.22 -20.65 14.84
CA ALA A 109 14.92 -22.08 14.84
C ALA A 109 15.40 -22.80 13.57
N GLU A 110 15.53 -22.07 12.46
CA GLU A 110 15.85 -22.59 11.13
C GLU A 110 17.18 -22.02 10.58
N ALA A 111 18.10 -21.65 11.47
CA ALA A 111 19.29 -20.86 11.12
C ALA A 111 20.17 -21.50 10.03
N GLU A 112 20.38 -22.83 10.08
CA GLU A 112 21.16 -23.55 9.07
C GLU A 112 20.51 -23.49 7.69
N ILE A 113 19.19 -23.69 7.61
CA ILE A 113 18.44 -23.61 6.34
C ILE A 113 18.41 -22.17 5.84
N ALA A 114 18.26 -21.19 6.73
CA ALA A 114 18.33 -19.78 6.37
C ALA A 114 19.71 -19.42 5.77
N SER A 115 20.81 -19.89 6.37
CA SER A 115 22.17 -19.71 5.81
C SER A 115 22.31 -20.37 4.45
N GLY A 116 21.90 -21.63 4.31
CA GLY A 116 21.98 -22.36 3.03
C GLY A 116 21.15 -21.70 1.93
N ILE A 117 19.98 -21.13 2.24
CA ILE A 117 19.19 -20.34 1.28
C ILE A 117 19.96 -19.11 0.81
N LEU A 118 20.57 -18.36 1.73
CA LEU A 118 21.35 -17.16 1.41
C LEU A 118 22.57 -17.52 0.55
N GLU A 119 23.34 -18.52 0.94
CA GLU A 119 24.50 -19.02 0.17
C GLU A 119 24.11 -19.46 -1.25
N THR A 120 22.98 -20.15 -1.38
CA THR A 120 22.47 -20.58 -2.69
C THR A 120 22.10 -19.38 -3.57
N ILE A 121 21.47 -18.35 -3.00
CA ILE A 121 21.17 -17.09 -3.71
C ILE A 121 22.46 -16.34 -4.06
N ASP A 122 23.44 -16.30 -3.15
CA ASP A 122 24.73 -15.67 -3.40
C ASP A 122 25.44 -16.29 -4.61
N ALA A 123 25.36 -17.62 -4.76
CA ALA A 123 25.96 -18.38 -5.86
C ALA A 123 25.17 -18.36 -7.17
N ARG A 124 23.82 -18.41 -7.12
CA ARG A 124 22.97 -18.61 -8.31
C ARG A 124 22.20 -17.35 -8.74
N GLY A 125 22.22 -16.29 -7.95
CA GLY A 125 21.43 -15.09 -8.18
C GLY A 125 19.97 -15.24 -7.73
N PRO A 126 19.02 -14.50 -8.33
CA PRO A 126 17.66 -14.41 -7.81
C PRO A 126 16.89 -15.73 -7.89
N LEU A 127 16.34 -16.20 -6.77
CA LEU A 127 15.63 -17.49 -6.69
C LEU A 127 14.23 -17.37 -6.06
N SER A 128 13.34 -18.26 -6.49
CA SER A 128 12.03 -18.45 -5.90
C SER A 128 12.04 -19.67 -4.97
N SER A 129 11.08 -19.75 -4.05
CA SER A 129 10.97 -20.92 -3.15
C SER A 129 10.73 -22.24 -3.87
N LEU A 130 10.32 -22.24 -5.15
CA LEU A 130 10.16 -23.47 -5.96
C LEU A 130 11.48 -24.02 -6.52
N GLU A 131 12.56 -23.23 -6.47
CA GLU A 131 13.89 -23.62 -6.96
C GLU A 131 14.67 -24.44 -5.92
N PHE A 132 14.08 -24.67 -4.75
CA PHE A 132 14.63 -25.48 -3.66
C PHE A 132 13.89 -26.83 -3.59
N GLU A 133 14.64 -27.90 -3.33
CA GLU A 133 14.12 -29.27 -3.30
C GLU A 133 13.25 -29.53 -2.07
N ASP A 134 13.55 -28.90 -0.92
CA ASP A 134 12.76 -29.06 0.30
C ASP A 134 11.35 -28.47 0.13
N ARG A 135 10.37 -29.38 0.11
CA ARG A 135 8.95 -29.10 0.02
C ARG A 135 8.18 -29.49 1.29
N GLN A 136 8.88 -29.72 2.40
CA GLN A 136 8.26 -30.03 3.69
C GLN A 136 7.24 -28.94 4.04
N ARG A 137 6.00 -29.33 4.33
CA ARG A 137 4.96 -28.39 4.76
C ARG A 137 5.09 -28.10 6.25
N VAL A 138 4.78 -26.87 6.64
CA VAL A 138 4.76 -26.42 8.04
C VAL A 138 3.41 -25.81 8.40
N GLY A 139 2.88 -26.16 9.57
CA GLY A 139 1.54 -25.77 10.07
C GLY A 139 0.76 -26.98 10.62
N ALA A 140 -0.40 -26.73 11.24
CA ALA A 140 -1.25 -27.82 11.74
C ALA A 140 -1.72 -28.73 10.59
N ASP A 141 -1.81 -30.05 10.86
CA ASP A 141 -2.05 -31.14 9.89
C ASP A 141 -3.36 -31.03 9.08
N HIS A 142 -4.19 -30.02 9.35
CA HIS A 142 -5.48 -29.76 8.69
C HIS A 142 -5.57 -28.37 8.04
N SER A 143 -4.46 -27.63 7.94
CA SER A 143 -4.43 -26.37 7.19
C SER A 143 -4.29 -26.64 5.69
N TRP A 144 -5.37 -26.47 4.94
CA TRP A 144 -5.35 -26.40 3.46
C TRP A 144 -4.43 -25.29 2.90
N TYR A 145 -3.97 -24.36 3.76
CA TYR A 145 -3.12 -23.21 3.42
C TYR A 145 -1.64 -23.34 3.88
N GLY A 146 -1.21 -24.53 4.31
CA GLY A 146 0.17 -24.77 4.77
C GLY A 146 1.22 -24.30 3.76
N GLN A 147 2.19 -23.50 4.20
CA GLN A 147 3.32 -23.08 3.36
C GLN A 147 4.44 -24.12 3.48
N THR A 148 5.27 -24.26 2.45
CA THR A 148 6.51 -25.04 2.55
C THR A 148 7.48 -24.34 3.52
N ARG A 149 8.30 -25.11 4.24
CA ARG A 149 9.33 -24.64 5.17
C ARG A 149 10.23 -23.58 4.52
N VAL A 150 10.73 -23.86 3.32
CA VAL A 150 11.54 -22.90 2.51
C VAL A 150 10.79 -21.58 2.27
N LYS A 151 9.55 -21.64 1.74
CA LYS A 151 8.73 -20.43 1.53
C LYS A 151 8.54 -19.62 2.81
N ARG A 152 8.34 -20.27 3.95
CA ARG A 152 8.21 -19.61 5.26
C ARG A 152 9.51 -18.89 5.62
N ILE A 153 10.65 -19.57 5.53
CA ILE A 153 11.98 -19.01 5.85
C ILE A 153 12.33 -17.86 4.90
N MET A 154 12.14 -18.01 3.58
CA MET A 154 12.39 -16.95 2.61
C MET A 154 11.51 -15.71 2.87
N ARG A 155 10.24 -15.90 3.28
CA ARG A 155 9.38 -14.80 3.68
C ARG A 155 9.90 -14.09 4.93
N SER A 156 10.41 -14.84 5.91
CA SER A 156 11.03 -14.28 7.12
C SER A 156 12.32 -13.52 6.80
N LEU A 157 13.20 -14.06 5.94
CA LEU A 157 14.38 -13.37 5.42
C LEU A 157 13.99 -12.07 4.69
N TRP A 158 12.92 -12.10 3.89
CA TRP A 158 12.38 -10.91 3.22
C TRP A 158 11.83 -9.88 4.20
N ALA A 159 11.06 -10.31 5.20
CA ALA A 159 10.49 -9.44 6.23
C ALA A 159 11.58 -8.77 7.09
N SER A 160 12.69 -9.47 7.36
CA SER A 160 13.85 -8.95 8.10
C SER A 160 14.84 -8.17 7.23
N GLY A 161 14.60 -8.03 5.92
CA GLY A 161 15.48 -7.28 5.03
C GLY A 161 16.74 -7.99 4.58
N LEU A 162 16.90 -9.27 4.91
CA LEU A 162 18.04 -10.10 4.45
C LEU A 162 17.86 -10.55 3.00
N LEU A 163 16.62 -10.56 2.52
CA LEU A 163 16.26 -10.67 1.12
C LEU A 163 15.32 -9.54 0.72
N VAL A 164 15.32 -9.20 -0.55
CA VAL A 164 14.32 -8.31 -1.17
C VAL A 164 13.73 -8.99 -2.40
N THR A 165 12.60 -8.48 -2.89
CA THR A 165 12.03 -8.96 -4.14
C THR A 165 12.84 -8.39 -5.30
N HIS A 166 13.54 -9.23 -6.05
CA HIS A 166 14.19 -8.81 -7.29
C HIS A 166 13.16 -8.54 -8.38
N HIS A 167 12.23 -9.48 -8.55
CA HIS A 167 11.13 -9.39 -9.51
C HIS A 167 10.02 -10.37 -9.13
N ARG A 168 8.88 -10.25 -9.81
CA ARG A 168 7.81 -11.26 -9.77
C ARG A 168 7.67 -11.95 -11.12
N LYS A 169 7.35 -13.24 -11.07
CA LYS A 169 6.93 -14.02 -12.24
C LYS A 169 5.62 -14.71 -11.91
N ASN A 170 4.53 -14.34 -12.61
CA ASN A 170 3.17 -14.81 -12.31
C ASN A 170 2.77 -14.60 -10.84
N GLY A 171 3.05 -13.40 -10.31
CA GLY A 171 2.77 -13.02 -8.92
C GLY A 171 3.71 -13.62 -7.86
N ARG A 172 4.57 -14.56 -8.23
CA ARG A 172 5.53 -15.21 -7.32
C ARG A 172 6.82 -14.43 -7.21
N HIS A 173 7.30 -14.26 -5.99
CA HIS A 173 8.57 -13.61 -5.70
C HIS A 173 9.76 -14.45 -6.21
N TYR A 174 10.71 -13.75 -6.79
CA TYR A 174 12.10 -14.14 -6.91
C TYR A 174 12.91 -13.19 -6.02
N TYR A 175 13.62 -13.77 -5.06
CA TYR A 175 14.32 -13.07 -4.00
C TYR A 175 15.80 -12.95 -4.32
N GLU A 176 16.40 -11.85 -3.90
CA GLU A 176 17.83 -11.57 -4.04
C GLU A 176 18.32 -10.75 -2.84
N ARG A 177 19.64 -10.71 -2.65
CA ARG A 177 20.31 -9.86 -1.67
C ARG A 177 20.00 -8.36 -1.89
N PRO A 178 19.73 -7.59 -0.82
CA PRO A 178 19.41 -6.17 -0.95
C PRO A 178 20.53 -5.36 -1.61
N GLU A 179 21.80 -5.66 -1.34
CA GLU A 179 22.96 -4.99 -1.94
C GLU A 179 23.06 -5.14 -3.47
N ARG A 180 22.40 -6.14 -4.05
CA ARG A 180 22.36 -6.39 -5.50
C ARG A 180 21.13 -5.79 -6.19
N VAL A 181 20.11 -5.37 -5.43
CA VAL A 181 18.82 -4.89 -5.96
C VAL A 181 18.58 -3.42 -5.65
N ILE A 182 18.89 -2.98 -4.43
CA ILE A 182 18.69 -1.60 -3.98
C ILE A 182 19.86 -0.76 -4.52
N PRO A 183 19.60 0.33 -5.25
CA PRO A 183 20.66 1.22 -5.74
C PRO A 183 21.61 1.65 -4.62
N ALA A 184 22.91 1.65 -4.92
CA ALA A 184 23.97 1.83 -3.92
C ALA A 184 23.77 3.06 -3.04
N GLN A 185 23.35 4.19 -3.62
CA GLN A 185 23.08 5.44 -2.90
C GLN A 185 22.01 5.32 -1.79
N HIS A 186 21.05 4.41 -1.96
CA HIS A 186 20.01 4.14 -0.96
C HIS A 186 20.42 3.00 -0.03
N TYR A 187 21.07 1.96 -0.54
CA TYR A 187 21.55 0.85 0.29
C TYR A 187 22.59 1.30 1.31
N GLN A 188 23.51 2.18 0.90
CA GLN A 188 24.57 2.77 1.73
C GLN A 188 24.12 3.99 2.52
N GLY A 189 22.87 4.44 2.36
CA GLY A 189 22.32 5.57 3.10
C GLY A 189 22.23 5.27 4.59
N THR A 190 22.48 6.30 5.43
CA THR A 190 22.41 6.18 6.89
C THR A 190 21.01 5.72 7.31
N PRO A 191 20.87 4.55 7.99
CA PRO A 191 19.57 4.06 8.41
C PRO A 191 18.95 4.98 9.45
N LEU A 192 17.64 5.22 9.34
CA LEU A 192 16.91 5.94 10.36
C LEU A 192 16.55 4.99 11.51
N LEU A 193 17.30 5.09 12.61
CA LEU A 193 17.12 4.27 13.81
C LEU A 193 16.53 5.06 14.99
N ASP A 194 16.52 6.39 14.91
CA ASP A 194 15.82 7.22 15.88
C ASP A 194 14.30 7.02 15.75
N VAL A 195 13.69 6.54 16.84
CA VAL A 195 12.27 6.15 16.84
C VAL A 195 11.36 7.36 16.66
N GLU A 196 11.72 8.50 17.26
CA GLU A 196 10.89 9.70 17.23
C GLU A 196 10.85 10.31 15.81
N GLU A 197 12.02 10.40 15.18
CA GLU A 197 12.17 10.84 13.79
C GLU A 197 11.51 9.85 12.82
N TYR A 198 11.66 8.54 13.04
CA TYR A 198 10.94 7.53 12.26
C TYR A 198 9.43 7.71 12.33
N LEU A 199 8.89 7.97 13.53
CA LEU A 199 7.45 8.19 13.71
C LEU A 199 6.96 9.40 12.95
N ARG A 200 7.70 10.52 12.99
CA ARG A 200 7.38 11.71 12.17
C ARG A 200 7.42 11.39 10.67
N TRP A 201 8.44 10.66 10.22
CA TRP A 201 8.58 10.27 8.82
C TRP A 201 7.43 9.35 8.35
N ILE A 202 7.16 8.24 9.05
CA ILE A 202 6.14 7.26 8.62
C ILE A 202 4.72 7.84 8.71
N ILE A 203 4.45 8.71 9.68
CA ILE A 203 3.15 9.40 9.77
C ILE A 203 3.00 10.39 8.62
N SER A 204 4.06 11.13 8.26
CA SER A 204 4.05 11.98 7.08
C SER A 204 3.78 11.18 5.80
N ARG A 205 4.42 10.01 5.64
CA ARG A 205 4.13 9.07 4.53
C ARG A 205 2.70 8.56 4.54
N ARG A 206 2.11 8.32 5.73
CA ARG A 206 0.71 7.87 5.82
C ARG A 206 -0.27 8.99 5.47
N GLN A 207 0.02 10.23 5.88
CA GLN A 207 -0.75 11.41 5.49
C GLN A 207 -0.67 11.66 3.98
N GLN A 208 0.54 11.53 3.41
CA GLN A 208 0.78 11.56 1.97
C GLN A 208 -0.07 10.50 1.24
N ALA A 209 -0.02 9.23 1.64
CA ALA A 209 -0.78 8.18 0.96
C ALA A 209 -2.28 8.45 0.87
N MET A 210 -2.85 9.08 1.89
CA MET A 210 -4.29 9.28 2.05
C MET A 210 -4.76 10.66 1.56
N GLY A 211 -3.87 11.62 1.38
CA GLY A 211 -4.17 13.02 1.09
C GLY A 211 -4.84 13.79 2.25
N LEU A 212 -5.83 13.18 2.90
CA LEU A 212 -6.64 13.73 3.98
C LEU A 212 -6.97 12.61 4.99
N LEU A 213 -6.27 12.57 6.14
CA LEU A 213 -6.45 11.47 7.11
C LEU A 213 -6.67 11.99 8.53
N PRO A 214 -7.73 11.54 9.24
CA PRO A 214 -7.97 11.92 10.62
C PRO A 214 -7.14 11.03 11.55
N ARG A 215 -6.75 11.54 12.72
CA ARG A 215 -6.06 10.73 13.75
C ARG A 215 -6.91 9.53 14.23
N SER A 216 -8.24 9.66 14.18
CA SER A 216 -9.21 8.63 14.60
C SER A 216 -9.47 7.54 13.54
N ALA A 217 -8.71 7.56 12.44
CA ALA A 217 -8.73 6.54 11.41
C ALA A 217 -8.51 5.13 11.98
N GLU A 218 -8.99 4.12 11.24
CA GLU A 218 -8.92 2.72 11.67
C GLU A 218 -7.49 2.27 11.99
N ALA A 219 -7.32 1.44 13.03
CA ALA A 219 -5.99 0.99 13.49
C ALA A 219 -5.16 0.31 12.38
N ALA A 220 -5.82 -0.38 11.46
CA ALA A 220 -5.18 -1.03 10.31
C ALA A 220 -4.48 -0.05 9.35
N ILE A 221 -4.81 1.25 9.39
CA ILE A 221 -4.15 2.30 8.60
C ILE A 221 -2.84 2.73 9.26
N TRP A 222 -2.75 2.60 10.59
CA TRP A 222 -1.56 2.93 11.38
C TRP A 222 -0.60 1.73 11.55
N CYS A 223 -0.80 0.64 10.80
CA CYS A 223 0.16 -0.45 10.74
C CYS A 223 1.56 0.07 10.34
N SER A 224 2.59 -0.44 11.02
CA SER A 224 3.99 0.01 10.95
C SER A 224 4.28 1.42 11.48
N CYS A 225 3.27 2.16 11.93
CA CYS A 225 3.43 3.41 12.69
C CYS A 225 3.58 3.11 14.20
N GLY A 226 3.47 4.15 15.03
CA GLY A 226 3.44 4.04 16.48
C GLY A 226 2.07 3.69 17.05
N THR A 227 2.03 3.57 18.37
CA THR A 227 0.81 3.55 19.17
C THR A 227 -0.01 4.83 18.99
N GLY A 228 -1.26 4.84 19.44
CA GLY A 228 -2.11 6.03 19.38
C GLY A 228 -1.54 7.25 20.12
N ALA A 229 -0.75 7.02 21.18
CA ALA A 229 -0.07 8.09 21.93
C ALA A 229 1.13 8.64 21.16
N GLU A 230 2.00 7.76 20.66
CA GLU A 230 3.14 8.13 19.82
C GLU A 230 2.70 8.88 18.56
N ASN A 231 1.64 8.39 17.89
CA ASN A 231 1.11 9.05 16.70
C ASN A 231 0.55 10.44 17.00
N LYS A 232 -0.03 10.64 18.18
CA LYS A 232 -0.49 11.97 18.61
C LYS A 232 0.68 12.94 18.76
N VAL A 233 1.76 12.52 19.42
CA VAL A 233 2.96 13.34 19.62
C VAL A 233 3.58 13.73 18.27
N ALA A 234 3.80 12.75 17.39
CA ALA A 234 4.41 13.01 16.10
C ALA A 234 3.51 13.88 15.17
N LEU A 235 2.18 13.74 15.22
CA LEU A 235 1.28 14.67 14.53
C LEU A 235 1.42 16.11 15.04
N SER A 236 1.51 16.30 16.36
CA SER A 236 1.73 17.63 16.96
C SER A 236 3.05 18.24 16.48
N GLN A 237 4.15 17.48 16.53
CA GLN A 237 5.46 17.93 16.07
C GLN A 237 5.47 18.29 14.57
N LEU A 238 4.79 17.50 13.73
CA LEU A 238 4.68 17.78 12.30
C LEU A 238 3.86 19.03 12.00
N MET A 239 2.86 19.35 12.84
CA MET A 239 2.13 20.62 12.74
C MET A 239 2.98 21.81 13.18
N GLU A 240 3.72 21.67 14.27
CA GLU A 240 4.65 22.70 14.78
C GLU A 240 5.75 23.00 13.76
N ALA A 241 6.26 21.97 13.08
CA ALA A 241 7.22 22.08 11.99
C ALA A 241 6.62 22.60 10.66
N GLY A 242 5.30 22.84 10.59
CA GLY A 242 4.62 23.32 9.38
C GLY A 242 4.48 22.26 8.27
N VAL A 243 4.83 21.01 8.51
CA VAL A 243 4.69 19.90 7.54
C VAL A 243 3.22 19.52 7.33
N LEU A 244 2.42 19.58 8.40
CA LEU A 244 1.00 19.27 8.38
C LEU A 244 0.13 20.48 8.71
N THR A 245 -1.02 20.57 8.04
CA THR A 245 -2.09 21.52 8.35
C THR A 245 -3.33 20.78 8.82
N LEU A 246 -3.98 21.31 9.87
CA LEU A 246 -5.24 20.80 10.39
C LEU A 246 -6.41 21.43 9.63
N LEU A 247 -7.26 20.58 9.07
CA LEU A 247 -8.53 20.96 8.48
C LEU A 247 -9.68 20.49 9.36
N ARG A 248 -10.67 21.34 9.57
CA ARG A 248 -11.97 20.99 10.19
C ARG A 248 -12.99 20.88 9.07
N VAL A 249 -13.48 19.66 8.84
CA VAL A 249 -14.29 19.36 7.65
C VAL A 249 -15.77 19.27 8.00
N GLY A 250 -16.58 20.04 7.26
CA GLY A 250 -18.04 20.06 7.34
C GLY A 250 -18.58 20.61 8.66
N GLU A 251 -19.90 20.56 8.81
CA GLU A 251 -20.62 21.13 9.96
C GLU A 251 -20.21 20.50 11.30
N LYS A 252 -19.77 19.23 11.30
CA LYS A 252 -19.29 18.55 12.50
C LYS A 252 -17.84 18.91 12.86
N ALA A 253 -17.19 19.76 12.06
CA ALA A 253 -15.82 20.22 12.25
C ALA A 253 -14.82 19.08 12.52
N VAL A 254 -14.99 17.94 11.83
CA VAL A 254 -14.18 16.74 12.07
C VAL A 254 -12.72 17.05 11.71
N PRO A 255 -11.74 16.76 12.59
CA PRO A 255 -10.33 17.10 12.37
C PRO A 255 -9.64 16.12 11.41
N TYR A 256 -9.09 16.66 10.34
CA TYR A 256 -8.28 15.96 9.34
C TYR A 256 -6.92 16.65 9.18
N TYR A 257 -5.91 15.88 8.81
CA TYR A 257 -4.57 16.42 8.57
C TYR A 257 -4.25 16.23 7.09
N ILE A 258 -3.60 17.24 6.50
CA ILE A 258 -3.06 17.20 5.14
C ILE A 258 -1.60 17.64 5.18
N LEU A 259 -0.83 17.29 4.15
CA LEU A 259 0.46 17.92 3.90
C LEU A 259 0.24 19.41 3.60
N THR A 260 0.93 20.30 4.31
CA THR A 260 0.81 21.76 4.11
C THR A 260 1.15 22.15 2.67
N SER A 261 2.08 21.44 2.02
CA SER A 261 2.45 21.63 0.62
C SER A 261 1.33 21.36 -0.39
N THR A 262 0.19 20.82 0.05
CA THR A 262 -0.96 20.49 -0.80
C THR A 262 -2.13 21.45 -0.63
N LEU A 263 -1.98 22.49 0.20
CA LEU A 263 -3.05 23.45 0.50
C LEU A 263 -3.65 24.12 -0.73
N ASP A 264 -2.81 24.44 -1.72
CA ASP A 264 -3.24 25.10 -2.96
C ASP A 264 -4.25 24.27 -3.76
N LEU A 265 -4.35 22.95 -3.50
CA LEU A 265 -5.35 22.09 -4.12
C LEU A 265 -6.78 22.32 -3.60
N LEU A 266 -6.95 23.00 -2.45
CA LEU A 266 -8.28 23.31 -1.91
C LEU A 266 -9.08 24.24 -2.83
N ASP A 267 -8.39 25.16 -3.50
CA ASP A 267 -8.98 26.18 -4.36
C ASP A 267 -8.79 25.89 -5.87
N ALA A 268 -8.09 24.81 -6.21
CA ALA A 268 -7.82 24.45 -7.59
C ALA A 268 -9.09 23.98 -8.34
N PRO A 269 -9.21 24.28 -9.65
CA PRO A 269 -10.30 23.80 -10.47
C PRO A 269 -10.16 22.29 -10.73
N LEU A 270 -11.28 21.56 -10.73
CA LEU A 270 -11.29 20.16 -11.13
C LEU A 270 -11.01 20.03 -12.63
N PRO A 271 -10.22 19.02 -13.05
CA PRO A 271 -10.12 18.67 -14.46
C PRO A 271 -11.44 18.12 -15.00
N ALA A 272 -11.52 17.93 -16.32
CA ALA A 272 -12.65 17.26 -16.94
C ALA A 272 -12.87 15.87 -16.28
N PRO A 273 -14.12 15.53 -15.90
CA PRO A 273 -14.39 14.31 -15.18
C PRO A 273 -14.10 13.09 -16.08
N ARG A 274 -13.51 12.07 -15.48
CA ARG A 274 -13.27 10.77 -16.11
C ARG A 274 -13.81 9.66 -15.22
N MET A 275 -14.29 8.59 -15.83
CA MET A 275 -14.76 7.42 -15.10
C MET A 275 -13.56 6.59 -14.65
N LEU A 276 -13.47 6.36 -13.35
CA LEU A 276 -12.36 5.64 -12.71
C LEU A 276 -12.89 4.42 -11.98
N PHE A 277 -12.27 3.27 -12.20
CA PHE A 277 -12.54 2.04 -11.46
C PHE A 277 -11.43 1.86 -10.43
N LEU A 278 -11.76 1.94 -9.15
CA LEU A 278 -10.76 1.89 -8.09
C LEU A 278 -10.58 0.46 -7.59
N GLY A 279 -9.31 0.05 -7.42
CA GLY A 279 -8.97 -1.19 -6.75
C GLY A 279 -9.47 -1.16 -5.30
N PRO A 280 -9.97 -2.29 -4.74
CA PRO A 280 -10.51 -2.33 -3.38
C PRO A 280 -9.57 -1.88 -2.25
N LEU A 281 -8.27 -1.85 -2.52
CA LEU A 281 -7.21 -1.49 -1.58
C LEU A 281 -6.46 -0.22 -2.03
N ASP A 282 -7.05 0.57 -2.93
CA ASP A 282 -6.60 1.94 -3.22
C ASP A 282 -6.59 2.77 -1.92
N SER A 283 -5.58 3.63 -1.73
CA SER A 283 -5.46 4.44 -0.51
C SER A 283 -6.63 5.41 -0.32
N MET A 284 -7.26 5.84 -1.42
CA MET A 284 -8.51 6.59 -1.39
C MET A 284 -9.62 5.88 -0.59
N LEU A 285 -9.57 4.54 -0.50
CA LEU A 285 -10.62 3.71 0.10
C LEU A 285 -10.28 3.19 1.50
N TRP A 286 -9.08 3.46 2.03
CA TRP A 286 -8.63 2.81 3.26
C TRP A 286 -9.45 3.21 4.50
N ASP A 287 -9.84 4.48 4.64
CA ASP A 287 -10.63 4.93 5.79
C ASP A 287 -12.12 5.03 5.46
N ARG A 288 -12.86 3.97 5.82
CA ARG A 288 -14.30 3.84 5.54
C ARG A 288 -15.14 4.91 6.22
N LYS A 289 -14.69 5.41 7.38
CA LYS A 289 -15.37 6.50 8.09
C LYS A 289 -15.30 7.80 7.30
N THR A 290 -14.14 8.09 6.72
CA THR A 290 -13.92 9.25 5.83
C THR A 290 -14.74 9.13 4.56
N LEU A 291 -14.76 7.95 3.92
CA LEU A 291 -15.64 7.71 2.77
C LEU A 291 -17.11 8.01 3.09
N ARG A 292 -17.61 7.47 4.19
CA ARG A 292 -19.01 7.68 4.62
C ARG A 292 -19.27 9.15 4.96
N TYR A 293 -18.35 9.84 5.63
CA TYR A 293 -18.57 11.21 6.08
C TYR A 293 -18.49 12.23 4.92
N ILE A 294 -17.46 12.12 4.08
CA ILE A 294 -17.14 13.09 3.03
C ILE A 294 -17.92 12.80 1.74
N PHE A 295 -18.05 11.52 1.36
CA PHE A 295 -18.67 11.10 0.11
C PHE A 295 -20.05 10.47 0.26
N ASP A 296 -20.54 10.28 1.49
CA ASP A 296 -21.78 9.53 1.75
C ASP A 296 -21.74 8.10 1.15
N PHE A 297 -20.55 7.51 1.06
CA PHE A 297 -20.28 6.23 0.38
C PHE A 297 -19.89 5.13 1.38
N ASP A 298 -20.71 4.08 1.50
CA ASP A 298 -20.48 2.94 2.41
C ASP A 298 -19.85 1.74 1.69
N TYR A 299 -18.54 1.60 1.81
CA TYR A 299 -17.78 0.57 1.11
C TYR A 299 -17.05 -0.38 2.05
N VAL A 300 -17.17 -1.67 1.76
CA VAL A 300 -16.48 -2.75 2.46
C VAL A 300 -15.97 -3.74 1.43
N TRP A 301 -14.70 -4.12 1.54
CA TRP A 301 -14.14 -5.19 0.73
C TRP A 301 -14.61 -6.55 1.26
N GLU A 302 -15.51 -7.21 0.53
CA GLU A 302 -16.21 -8.41 0.99
C GLU A 302 -15.58 -9.74 0.55
N VAL A 303 -14.35 -9.68 0.03
CA VAL A 303 -13.64 -10.85 -0.54
C VAL A 303 -13.54 -12.02 0.44
N TYR A 304 -13.42 -11.73 1.74
CA TYR A 304 -13.30 -12.70 2.82
C TYR A 304 -14.64 -13.16 3.39
N LYS A 305 -15.75 -12.52 3.02
CA LYS A 305 -17.08 -12.98 3.43
C LYS A 305 -17.44 -14.23 2.63
N PRO A 306 -18.07 -15.24 3.27
CA PRO A 306 -18.78 -16.30 2.55
C PRO A 306 -19.74 -15.70 1.52
N GLU A 307 -19.91 -16.37 0.39
CA GLU A 307 -20.66 -15.83 -0.76
C GLU A 307 -22.08 -15.38 -0.39
N ASN A 308 -22.78 -16.18 0.41
CA ASN A 308 -24.13 -15.89 0.88
C ASN A 308 -24.22 -14.71 1.87
N LEU A 309 -23.09 -14.23 2.40
CA LEU A 309 -23.01 -13.07 3.30
C LEU A 309 -22.48 -11.80 2.62
N ARG A 310 -22.17 -11.87 1.32
CA ARG A 310 -21.76 -10.70 0.54
C ARG A 310 -22.99 -9.87 0.19
N ARG A 311 -22.95 -8.58 0.50
CA ARG A 311 -23.99 -7.62 0.11
C ARG A 311 -23.84 -7.22 -1.35
N TRP A 312 -22.61 -7.01 -1.80
CA TRP A 312 -22.32 -6.46 -3.12
C TRP A 312 -21.77 -7.55 -4.04
N GLY A 313 -20.62 -8.14 -3.72
CA GLY A 313 -19.97 -9.08 -4.61
C GLY A 313 -18.60 -9.53 -4.10
N TYR A 314 -17.86 -10.27 -4.93
CA TYR A 314 -16.55 -10.81 -4.53
C TYR A 314 -15.44 -9.76 -4.59
N TYR A 315 -15.32 -9.05 -5.71
CA TYR A 315 -14.26 -8.06 -5.96
C TYR A 315 -14.86 -6.81 -6.59
N VAL A 316 -15.66 -6.12 -5.79
CA VAL A 316 -16.43 -4.95 -6.21
C VAL A 316 -15.52 -3.75 -6.35
N LEU A 317 -15.51 -3.10 -7.52
CA LEU A 317 -14.77 -1.88 -7.76
C LEU A 317 -15.69 -0.66 -7.53
N PRO A 318 -15.31 0.29 -6.67
CA PRO A 318 -15.92 1.61 -6.67
C PRO A 318 -15.68 2.34 -7.99
N VAL A 319 -16.72 2.99 -8.51
CA VAL A 319 -16.66 3.82 -9.72
C VAL A 319 -16.68 5.28 -9.28
N PHE A 320 -15.60 6.00 -9.57
CA PHE A 320 -15.44 7.41 -9.23
C PHE A 320 -15.57 8.28 -10.49
N TYR A 321 -16.32 9.37 -10.41
CA TYR A 321 -16.56 10.30 -11.52
C TYR A 321 -16.67 11.74 -11.00
N GLY A 322 -15.84 12.64 -11.54
CA GLY A 322 -15.75 14.01 -11.06
C GLY A 322 -15.13 14.07 -9.66
N ASP A 323 -15.97 14.30 -8.65
CA ASP A 323 -15.60 14.39 -7.24
C ASP A 323 -16.39 13.41 -6.35
N ARG A 324 -17.04 12.40 -6.94
CA ARG A 324 -17.94 11.49 -6.22
C ARG A 324 -17.73 10.04 -6.62
N PHE A 325 -18.06 9.15 -5.68
CA PHE A 325 -18.36 7.77 -6.02
C PHE A 325 -19.76 7.73 -6.62
N PHE A 326 -19.83 7.33 -7.89
CA PHE A 326 -21.05 7.36 -8.69
C PHE A 326 -21.72 5.99 -8.80
N ALA A 327 -20.93 4.93 -8.66
CA ALA A 327 -21.42 3.56 -8.73
C ALA A 327 -20.48 2.57 -8.01
N ARG A 328 -20.90 1.32 -7.96
CA ARG A 328 -20.06 0.15 -7.67
C ARG A 328 -20.30 -0.90 -8.76
N VAL A 329 -19.27 -1.69 -9.10
CA VAL A 329 -19.38 -2.74 -10.11
C VAL A 329 -18.77 -4.05 -9.63
N ASP A 330 -19.52 -5.15 -9.73
CA ASP A 330 -18.99 -6.51 -9.56
C ASP A 330 -18.80 -7.09 -10.97
N SER A 331 -17.55 -7.40 -11.32
CA SER A 331 -17.20 -7.81 -12.66
C SER A 331 -16.00 -8.75 -12.68
N ARG A 332 -15.82 -9.43 -13.81
CA ARG A 332 -14.72 -10.36 -14.05
C ARG A 332 -14.18 -10.21 -15.46
N LEU A 333 -12.88 -10.41 -15.61
CA LEU A 333 -12.19 -10.45 -16.89
C LEU A 333 -11.63 -11.86 -17.10
N GLU A 334 -12.22 -12.59 -18.03
CA GLU A 334 -11.81 -13.96 -18.35
C GLU A 334 -11.61 -14.09 -19.85
N LYS A 335 -10.42 -14.56 -20.27
CA LYS A 335 -10.08 -14.78 -21.69
C LYS A 335 -10.36 -13.56 -22.59
N GLY A 336 -10.08 -12.35 -22.07
CA GLY A 336 -10.29 -11.09 -22.78
C GLY A 336 -11.74 -10.57 -22.78
N ILE A 337 -12.67 -11.27 -22.15
CA ILE A 337 -14.08 -10.85 -22.05
C ILE A 337 -14.31 -10.24 -20.66
N TRP A 338 -14.61 -8.94 -20.62
CA TRP A 338 -15.03 -8.27 -19.40
C TRP A 338 -16.55 -8.43 -19.22
N THR A 339 -16.96 -9.16 -18.19
CA THR A 339 -18.37 -9.37 -17.85
C THR A 339 -18.72 -8.56 -16.62
N ILE A 340 -19.71 -7.67 -16.75
CA ILE A 340 -20.31 -6.97 -15.61
C ILE A 340 -21.43 -7.86 -15.08
N ALA A 341 -21.25 -8.41 -13.87
CA ALA A 341 -22.27 -9.22 -13.22
C ALA A 341 -23.35 -8.35 -12.58
N ARG A 342 -22.94 -7.26 -11.94
CA ARG A 342 -23.84 -6.33 -11.25
C ARG A 342 -23.27 -4.91 -11.27
N TRP A 343 -24.18 -3.94 -11.35
CA TRP A 343 -23.90 -2.51 -11.29
C TRP A 343 -24.89 -1.85 -10.33
N TRP A 344 -24.38 -1.03 -9.41
CA TRP A 344 -25.20 -0.27 -8.46
C TRP A 344 -24.87 1.21 -8.59
N TRP A 345 -25.90 2.04 -8.68
CA TRP A 345 -25.78 3.51 -8.63
C TRP A 345 -25.75 3.99 -7.17
N GLU A 346 -24.99 5.05 -6.89
CA GLU A 346 -24.89 5.68 -5.56
C GLU A 346 -25.71 6.97 -5.43
#